data_AF-A0A143XFD3-F1
#
_entry.id   AF-A0A143XFD3-F1
#
_cell.length_a   1.000
_cell.length_b   1.000
_cell.length_c   1.000
_cell.angle_alpha   90.00
_cell.angle_beta   90.00
_cell.angle_gamma   90.00
#
_symmetry.space_group_name_H-M   'P 1'
#
loop_
_entity.id
_entity.type
_entity.pdbx_description
1 polymer ?
#
loop_
_entity_poly.entity_id
_entity_poly.type
_entity_poly.pdbx_seq_one_letter_code
_entity_poly.pdbx_strand_id
1 'polypeptide(L)'
;MDNLIVKCVRRCLAVVVAAAIFASCGKDDAPWLSLGPGAILVKTPGGTGTLGFTASDIMSVSVTDIPEGWTLTADMATMTLTAQAPAKIGDGEGAESGTATVIGRAPDGGAVTQELFVSVADAVDLGSVQSNCFIVSQPNTNYTFDAMTKGESGGPIATHDVRIVWQTETELIRYCEFANGKYSFYVGAEDGGVKEGNVLVGAYDAAGALLWTWHIWIVDADDVGEQTYANGKTFMSLNLGALGNTNATNDEILASFGLFYQWGRRVPFVGPASYDAARGTDHAMYDADGIRVTIEYVRSDAGTGTADYASSHPLSFILGVEESAYDWLYAAHSDELWGRTKTENDPCPKGWRVPSAEDFAGLEIVDKAAGTEAMYGWTLTDGTATAFYPAAGFRTYLTGGIQNLYSPETGVEVPKPWMGYYWTSGTDALDASAMTFWFDASDAARSGFEPSSPYHRAGGMQIRCVKE
;
A
#
# COMPACT_ATOMS: atom_id res chain seq x y z
N MET A 1 -32.40 15.87 32.09
CA MET A 1 -31.96 16.43 30.80
C MET A 1 -30.77 15.62 30.38
N ASP A 2 -31.11 14.63 29.58
CA ASP A 2 -30.30 13.52 29.15
C ASP A 2 -29.31 13.93 28.07
N ASN A 3 -28.18 13.24 28.03
CA ASN A 3 -27.54 12.79 26.78
C ASN A 3 -26.40 11.82 27.13
N LEU A 4 -26.77 10.55 27.25
CA LEU A 4 -25.84 9.44 27.14
C LEU A 4 -25.55 9.21 25.65
N ILE A 5 -24.32 9.46 25.25
CA ILE A 5 -23.78 9.04 23.95
C ILE A 5 -23.44 7.55 24.08
N VAL A 6 -24.24 6.70 23.42
CA VAL A 6 -23.97 5.28 23.25
C VAL A 6 -22.89 5.14 22.17
N LYS A 7 -21.66 4.79 22.57
CA LYS A 7 -20.61 4.33 21.64
C LYS A 7 -20.90 2.86 21.29
N CYS A 8 -21.37 2.62 20.07
CA CYS A 8 -21.46 1.28 19.49
C CYS A 8 -20.04 0.86 19.08
N VAL A 9 -19.45 -0.09 19.81
CA VAL A 9 -18.16 -0.70 19.48
C VAL A 9 -18.41 -1.70 18.35
N ARG A 10 -18.01 -1.33 17.11
CA ARG A 10 -17.86 -2.29 16.00
C ARG A 10 -16.78 -3.31 16.41
N ARG A 11 -17.17 -4.56 16.60
CA ARG A 11 -16.23 -5.69 16.63
C ARG A 11 -16.09 -6.16 15.19
N CYS A 12 -15.01 -5.78 14.53
CA CYS A 12 -14.56 -6.47 13.32
C CYS A 12 -14.17 -7.89 13.75
N LEU A 13 -14.87 -8.87 13.20
CA LEU A 13 -14.58 -10.28 13.40
C LEU A 13 -13.55 -10.63 12.32
N ALA A 14 -12.29 -10.83 12.73
CA ALA A 14 -11.26 -11.37 11.86
C ALA A 14 -11.79 -12.66 11.19
N VAL A 15 -11.93 -12.63 9.87
CA VAL A 15 -12.25 -13.81 9.07
C VAL A 15 -10.99 -14.66 9.03
N VAL A 16 -10.85 -15.56 9.99
CA VAL A 16 -9.93 -16.69 9.88
C VAL A 16 -10.52 -17.60 8.82
N VAL A 17 -9.86 -17.69 7.65
CA VAL A 17 -10.13 -18.72 6.66
C VAL A 17 -9.86 -20.07 7.34
N ALA A 18 -10.94 -20.75 7.73
CA ALA A 18 -10.89 -21.98 8.48
C ALA A 18 -10.42 -23.13 7.59
N ALA A 19 -9.15 -23.50 7.71
CA ALA A 19 -8.73 -24.86 7.46
C ALA A 19 -9.07 -25.74 8.68
N ALA A 20 -10.17 -26.47 8.56
CA ALA A 20 -10.56 -27.68 9.29
C ALA A 20 -10.30 -27.78 10.83
N ILE A 21 -11.40 -27.54 11.57
CA ILE A 21 -11.89 -28.30 12.74
C ILE A 21 -10.95 -28.44 13.96
N PHE A 22 -11.20 -27.61 14.98
CA PHE A 22 -11.30 -28.12 16.35
C PHE A 22 -12.74 -27.97 16.83
N ALA A 23 -13.42 -29.11 16.95
CA ALA A 23 -14.65 -29.24 17.72
C ALA A 23 -14.33 -28.95 19.20
N SER A 24 -14.57 -27.72 19.63
CA SER A 24 -14.74 -27.42 21.05
C SER A 24 -16.22 -27.64 21.40
N CYS A 25 -16.62 -28.89 21.62
CA CYS A 25 -17.89 -29.17 22.28
C CYS A 25 -17.80 -28.67 23.74
N GLY A 26 -18.49 -27.57 24.04
CA GLY A 26 -18.55 -27.03 25.41
C GLY A 26 -19.56 -25.91 25.63
N LYS A 27 -20.86 -26.29 25.72
CA LYS A 27 -22.00 -25.56 26.33
C LYS A 27 -22.40 -24.21 25.72
N ASP A 28 -23.60 -24.23 25.10
CA ASP A 28 -24.42 -23.10 24.66
C ASP A 28 -23.69 -22.07 23.80
N ASP A 29 -23.26 -22.49 22.60
CA ASP A 29 -22.84 -21.53 21.58
C ASP A 29 -24.05 -20.70 21.17
N ALA A 30 -23.95 -19.38 21.30
CA ALA A 30 -24.99 -18.47 20.85
C ALA A 30 -25.20 -18.62 19.32
N PRO A 31 -26.44 -18.44 18.82
CA PRO A 31 -26.69 -18.52 17.38
C PRO A 31 -25.81 -17.54 16.62
N TRP A 32 -25.27 -17.97 15.48
CA TRP A 32 -24.37 -17.14 14.67
C TRP A 32 -24.55 -17.39 13.17
N LEU A 33 -24.21 -16.36 12.38
CA LEU A 33 -24.26 -16.33 10.92
C LEU A 33 -23.02 -15.58 10.39
N SER A 34 -22.33 -16.13 9.39
CA SER A 34 -21.16 -15.52 8.75
C SER A 34 -21.25 -15.62 7.23
N LEU A 35 -20.90 -14.52 6.53
CA LEU A 35 -20.96 -14.39 5.07
C LEU A 35 -19.59 -14.48 4.39
N GLY A 36 -18.53 -14.89 5.10
CA GLY A 36 -17.17 -14.85 4.56
C GLY A 36 -16.79 -13.42 4.13
N PRO A 37 -16.42 -13.17 2.86
CA PRO A 37 -16.04 -11.83 2.39
C PRO A 37 -17.19 -10.81 2.43
N GLY A 38 -18.46 -11.23 2.58
CA GLY A 38 -19.58 -10.31 2.77
C GLY A 38 -19.97 -9.50 1.52
N ALA A 39 -19.55 -9.93 0.32
CA ALA A 39 -19.93 -9.29 -0.94
C ALA A 39 -20.28 -10.29 -2.05
N ILE A 40 -21.22 -9.90 -2.91
CA ILE A 40 -21.45 -10.55 -4.21
C ILE A 40 -21.17 -9.52 -5.31
N LEU A 41 -20.13 -9.77 -6.09
CA LEU A 41 -19.70 -8.92 -7.20
C LEU A 41 -20.09 -9.58 -8.52
N VAL A 42 -20.88 -8.87 -9.33
CA VAL A 42 -21.42 -9.37 -10.60
C VAL A 42 -20.79 -8.59 -11.75
N LYS A 43 -20.30 -9.29 -12.78
CA LYS A 43 -19.53 -8.63 -13.86
C LYS A 43 -20.34 -7.73 -14.80
N THR A 44 -21.65 -7.96 -14.91
CA THR A 44 -22.50 -7.25 -15.89
C THR A 44 -23.90 -7.03 -15.34
N PRO A 45 -24.59 -5.94 -15.75
CA PRO A 45 -26.01 -5.77 -15.50
C PRO A 45 -26.83 -7.01 -15.93
N GLY A 46 -27.86 -7.35 -15.14
CA GLY A 46 -28.69 -8.54 -15.35
C GLY A 46 -28.03 -9.87 -14.98
N GLY A 47 -26.73 -9.87 -14.66
CA GLY A 47 -25.98 -11.06 -14.27
C GLY A 47 -26.39 -11.61 -12.91
N THR A 48 -25.86 -12.77 -12.56
CA THR A 48 -26.10 -13.43 -11.27
C THR A 48 -24.77 -13.79 -10.61
N GLY A 49 -24.68 -13.59 -9.30
CA GLY A 49 -23.56 -14.01 -8.47
C GLY A 49 -24.06 -14.73 -7.21
N THR A 50 -23.15 -15.45 -6.55
CA THR A 50 -23.47 -16.23 -5.36
C THR A 50 -22.42 -16.09 -4.29
N LEU A 51 -22.82 -16.23 -3.03
CA LEU A 51 -21.94 -16.25 -1.86
C LEU A 51 -22.36 -17.38 -0.93
N GLY A 52 -21.41 -18.24 -0.55
CA GLY A 52 -21.64 -19.22 0.50
C GLY A 52 -21.71 -18.55 1.87
N PHE A 53 -22.59 -18.99 2.74
CA PHE A 53 -22.63 -18.57 4.14
C PHE A 53 -22.49 -19.76 5.08
N THR A 54 -22.12 -19.49 6.33
CA THR A 54 -22.09 -20.50 7.39
C THR A 54 -22.92 -20.02 8.57
N ALA A 55 -23.59 -20.94 9.25
CA ALA A 55 -24.44 -20.62 10.38
C ALA A 55 -24.52 -21.78 11.38
N SER A 56 -24.77 -21.44 12.65
CA SER A 56 -25.11 -22.40 13.71
C SER A 56 -26.33 -21.92 14.47
N ASP A 57 -27.21 -22.86 14.83
CA ASP A 57 -28.46 -22.59 15.54
C ASP A 57 -29.35 -21.53 14.85
N ILE A 58 -29.35 -21.54 13.51
CA ILE A 58 -30.20 -20.70 12.66
C ILE A 58 -31.20 -21.60 11.90
N MET A 59 -32.50 -21.31 12.01
CA MET A 59 -33.58 -22.06 11.35
C MET A 59 -33.93 -21.51 9.95
N SER A 60 -33.70 -20.23 9.72
CA SER A 60 -34.00 -19.57 8.45
C SER A 60 -33.12 -18.35 8.24
N VAL A 61 -32.83 -18.05 6.98
CA VAL A 61 -32.13 -16.84 6.55
C VAL A 61 -33.01 -16.09 5.56
N SER A 62 -33.13 -14.79 5.73
CA SER A 62 -33.86 -13.88 4.85
C SER A 62 -33.02 -12.64 4.55
N VAL A 63 -33.31 -11.94 3.45
CA VAL A 63 -32.61 -10.72 3.07
C VAL A 63 -33.60 -9.56 2.99
N THR A 64 -33.24 -8.41 3.56
CA THR A 64 -34.01 -7.15 3.55
C THR A 64 -33.14 -5.99 3.08
N ASP A 65 -33.73 -4.80 2.95
CA ASP A 65 -33.03 -3.57 2.53
C ASP A 65 -32.29 -3.75 1.20
N ILE A 66 -32.90 -4.52 0.29
CA ILE A 66 -32.30 -4.88 -0.99
C ILE A 66 -32.16 -3.62 -1.86
N PRO A 67 -30.96 -3.33 -2.38
CA PRO A 67 -30.74 -2.17 -3.26
C PRO A 67 -31.66 -2.16 -4.48
N GLU A 68 -31.97 -0.97 -4.99
CA GLU A 68 -32.95 -0.80 -6.07
C GLU A 68 -32.61 -1.65 -7.31
N GLY A 69 -33.60 -2.42 -7.78
CA GLY A 69 -33.48 -3.30 -8.95
C GLY A 69 -32.77 -4.63 -8.69
N TRP A 70 -32.11 -4.83 -7.54
CA TRP A 70 -31.49 -6.11 -7.20
C TRP A 70 -32.52 -7.13 -6.73
N THR A 71 -32.24 -8.41 -6.98
CA THR A 71 -32.99 -9.52 -6.39
C THR A 71 -32.04 -10.39 -5.58
N LEU A 72 -32.36 -10.61 -4.30
CA LEU A 72 -31.55 -11.41 -3.38
C LEU A 72 -32.37 -12.53 -2.75
N THR A 73 -31.82 -13.74 -2.76
CA THR A 73 -32.43 -14.92 -2.14
C THR A 73 -31.40 -15.70 -1.33
N ALA A 74 -31.86 -16.35 -0.25
CA ALA A 74 -31.06 -17.25 0.56
C ALA A 74 -31.60 -18.67 0.46
N ASP A 75 -30.73 -19.64 0.23
CA ASP A 75 -31.03 -21.07 0.26
C ASP A 75 -30.33 -21.70 1.47
N MET A 76 -31.13 -22.16 2.43
CA MET A 76 -30.64 -22.83 3.64
C MET A 76 -30.18 -24.27 3.37
N ALA A 77 -30.63 -24.92 2.30
CA ALA A 77 -30.24 -26.29 1.98
C ALA A 77 -28.83 -26.34 1.40
N THR A 78 -28.47 -25.36 0.58
CA THR A 78 -27.12 -25.24 0.00
C THR A 78 -26.23 -24.24 0.74
N MET A 79 -26.77 -23.55 1.75
CA MET A 79 -26.12 -22.46 2.49
C MET A 79 -25.55 -21.39 1.53
N THR A 80 -26.38 -20.92 0.60
CA THR A 80 -25.97 -20.00 -0.47
C THR A 80 -26.88 -18.78 -0.55
N LEU A 81 -26.30 -17.60 -0.66
CA LEU A 81 -26.97 -16.36 -1.09
C LEU A 81 -26.80 -16.20 -2.60
N THR A 82 -27.87 -15.83 -3.29
CA THR A 82 -27.85 -15.53 -4.74
C THR A 82 -28.30 -14.10 -4.96
N ALA A 83 -27.52 -13.34 -5.72
CA ALA A 83 -27.86 -11.98 -6.14
C ALA A 83 -28.02 -11.93 -7.65
N GLN A 84 -29.12 -11.36 -8.13
CA GLN A 84 -29.28 -10.97 -9.52
C GLN A 84 -29.21 -9.44 -9.62
N ALA A 85 -28.28 -8.96 -10.44
CA ALA A 85 -28.09 -7.54 -10.71
C ALA A 85 -29.25 -6.98 -11.55
N PRO A 86 -29.60 -5.69 -11.39
CA PRO A 86 -30.57 -5.04 -12.27
C PRO A 86 -30.14 -5.14 -13.74
N ALA A 87 -31.09 -5.31 -14.66
CA ALA A 87 -30.79 -5.41 -16.09
C ALA A 87 -30.23 -4.11 -16.70
N LYS A 88 -30.48 -2.97 -16.03
CA LYS A 88 -29.98 -1.64 -16.38
C LYS A 88 -29.66 -0.88 -15.11
N ILE A 89 -28.64 -0.03 -15.19
CA ILE A 89 -28.11 0.76 -14.09
C ILE A 89 -28.28 2.24 -14.41
N GLY A 90 -28.64 3.05 -13.41
CA GLY A 90 -28.86 4.49 -13.56
C GLY A 90 -30.32 4.86 -13.86
N ASP A 91 -30.57 6.17 -13.94
CA ASP A 91 -31.88 6.78 -14.27
C ASP A 91 -33.09 6.26 -13.47
N GLY A 92 -32.86 5.78 -12.24
CA GLY A 92 -33.91 5.20 -11.38
C GLY A 92 -34.41 3.82 -11.85
N GLU A 93 -33.67 3.14 -12.73
CA GLU A 93 -33.99 1.77 -13.16
C GLU A 93 -33.29 0.69 -12.31
N GLY A 94 -32.13 1.01 -11.72
CA GLY A 94 -31.39 0.09 -10.86
C GLY A 94 -30.11 0.71 -10.27
N ALA A 95 -29.79 0.34 -9.04
CA ALA A 95 -28.58 0.77 -8.36
C ALA A 95 -27.37 -0.06 -8.81
N GLU A 96 -26.25 0.60 -9.09
CA GLU A 96 -24.98 -0.05 -9.46
C GLU A 96 -24.46 -0.94 -8.33
N SER A 97 -24.59 -0.46 -7.10
CA SER A 97 -24.18 -1.16 -5.88
C SER A 97 -25.06 -0.77 -4.70
N GLY A 98 -24.92 -1.51 -3.59
CA GLY A 98 -25.53 -1.16 -2.32
C GLY A 98 -25.35 -2.26 -1.28
N THR A 99 -25.83 -1.99 -0.07
CA THR A 99 -25.75 -2.94 1.05
C THR A 99 -27.14 -3.44 1.40
N ALA A 100 -27.31 -4.76 1.40
CA ALA A 100 -28.50 -5.44 1.90
C ALA A 100 -28.25 -5.98 3.32
N THR A 101 -29.34 -6.25 4.03
CA THR A 101 -29.32 -6.81 5.38
C THR A 101 -29.67 -8.29 5.33
N VAL A 102 -28.77 -9.17 5.76
CA VAL A 102 -29.02 -10.61 5.88
C VAL A 102 -29.36 -10.95 7.33
N ILE A 103 -30.53 -11.57 7.54
CA ILE A 103 -31.08 -11.87 8.86
C ILE A 103 -31.20 -13.39 9.02
N GLY A 104 -30.42 -13.96 9.94
CA GLY A 104 -30.58 -15.34 10.42
C GLY A 104 -31.49 -15.38 11.64
N ARG A 105 -32.53 -16.22 11.63
CA ARG A 105 -33.45 -16.40 12.78
C ARG A 105 -33.13 -17.68 13.54
N ALA A 106 -33.01 -17.56 14.86
CA ALA A 106 -32.75 -18.67 15.76
C ALA A 106 -34.05 -19.38 16.20
N PRO A 107 -33.98 -20.66 16.66
CA PRO A 107 -35.09 -21.44 17.22
C PRO A 107 -35.96 -20.74 18.25
N ASP A 108 -35.36 -19.90 19.09
CA ASP A 108 -36.01 -19.18 20.19
C ASP A 108 -36.65 -17.85 19.77
N GLY A 109 -36.57 -17.49 18.48
CA GLY A 109 -37.05 -16.22 17.94
C GLY A 109 -36.01 -15.10 17.92
N GLY A 110 -34.79 -15.35 18.41
CA GLY A 110 -33.65 -14.44 18.27
C GLY A 110 -33.24 -14.21 16.82
N ALA A 111 -32.49 -13.14 16.56
CA ALA A 111 -31.99 -12.82 15.23
C ALA A 111 -30.52 -12.38 15.26
N VAL A 112 -29.76 -12.82 14.26
CA VAL A 112 -28.39 -12.39 13.97
C VAL A 112 -28.41 -11.69 12.61
N THR A 113 -27.78 -10.52 12.53
CA THR A 113 -27.78 -9.69 11.32
C THR A 113 -26.37 -9.52 10.79
N GLN A 114 -26.22 -9.65 9.47
CA GLN A 114 -24.99 -9.39 8.73
C GLN A 114 -25.28 -8.42 7.57
N GLU A 115 -24.29 -7.62 7.19
CA GLU A 115 -24.36 -6.77 5.99
C GLU A 115 -23.82 -7.56 4.78
N LEU A 116 -24.52 -7.45 3.65
CA LEU A 116 -24.10 -8.02 2.37
C LEU A 116 -23.99 -6.89 1.34
N PHE A 117 -22.78 -6.65 0.86
CA PHE A 117 -22.57 -5.73 -0.26
C PHE A 117 -22.85 -6.42 -1.59
N VAL A 118 -23.54 -5.73 -2.49
CA VAL A 118 -23.73 -6.17 -3.87
C VAL A 118 -23.28 -5.06 -4.80
N SER A 119 -22.65 -5.45 -5.90
CA SER A 119 -22.20 -4.48 -6.91
C SER A 119 -22.11 -5.13 -8.28
N VAL A 120 -22.49 -4.39 -9.31
CA VAL A 120 -21.99 -4.61 -10.66
C VAL A 120 -20.58 -4.04 -10.70
N ALA A 121 -19.57 -4.90 -10.81
CA ALA A 121 -18.17 -4.54 -10.67
C ALA A 121 -17.34 -5.11 -11.81
N ASP A 122 -16.36 -4.34 -12.25
CA ASP A 122 -15.33 -4.82 -13.16
C ASP A 122 -14.43 -5.85 -12.46
N ALA A 123 -13.67 -6.61 -13.25
CA ALA A 123 -12.76 -7.61 -12.73
C ALA A 123 -11.41 -7.54 -13.45
N VAL A 124 -10.34 -7.38 -12.68
CA VAL A 124 -8.97 -7.32 -13.19
C VAL A 124 -8.14 -8.44 -12.56
N ASP A 125 -7.49 -9.25 -13.40
CA ASP A 125 -6.53 -10.28 -12.98
C ASP A 125 -5.10 -9.75 -13.16
N LEU A 126 -4.47 -9.43 -12.04
CA LEU A 126 -3.10 -8.95 -11.93
C LEU A 126 -2.07 -10.09 -12.06
N GLY A 127 -2.50 -11.35 -12.17
CA GLY A 127 -1.60 -12.51 -12.31
C GLY A 127 -0.70 -12.48 -13.56
N SER A 128 -1.12 -11.77 -14.62
CA SER A 128 -0.27 -11.50 -15.79
C SER A 128 0.83 -10.45 -15.53
N VAL A 129 0.71 -9.73 -14.42
CA VAL A 129 1.51 -8.56 -14.03
C VAL A 129 2.27 -8.87 -12.72
N GLN A 130 2.71 -10.12 -12.55
CA GLN A 130 3.43 -10.58 -11.37
C GLN A 130 4.54 -9.59 -10.98
N SER A 131 4.43 -9.02 -9.78
CA SER A 131 5.31 -7.98 -9.29
C SER A 131 5.30 -7.90 -7.76
N ASN A 132 6.28 -7.19 -7.19
CA ASN A 132 6.28 -6.83 -5.76
C ASN A 132 5.27 -5.72 -5.44
N CYS A 133 4.93 -4.91 -6.44
CA CYS A 133 3.99 -3.80 -6.32
C CYS A 133 2.96 -3.83 -7.46
N PHE A 134 1.68 -3.66 -7.11
CA PHE A 134 0.59 -3.54 -8.06
C PHE A 134 0.02 -2.12 -8.02
N ILE A 135 -0.03 -1.46 -9.18
CA ILE A 135 -0.79 -0.22 -9.35
C ILE A 135 -2.26 -0.59 -9.56
N VAL A 136 -3.12 0.00 -8.75
CA VAL A 136 -4.57 -0.22 -8.77
C VAL A 136 -5.26 1.14 -8.91
N SER A 137 -6.01 1.32 -9.99
CA SER A 137 -6.54 2.65 -10.35
C SER A 137 -7.98 2.66 -10.87
N GLN A 138 -8.62 1.49 -10.99
CA GLN A 138 -10.01 1.40 -11.47
C GLN A 138 -10.94 1.31 -10.25
N PRO A 139 -11.88 2.26 -10.09
CA PRO A 139 -12.89 2.16 -9.07
C PRO A 139 -13.91 1.06 -9.41
N ASN A 140 -14.71 0.67 -8.42
CA ASN A 140 -15.74 -0.37 -8.53
C ASN A 140 -15.23 -1.67 -9.18
N THR A 141 -14.02 -2.08 -8.82
CA THR A 141 -13.31 -3.18 -9.48
C THR A 141 -12.86 -4.22 -8.47
N ASN A 142 -13.09 -5.49 -8.80
CA ASN A 142 -12.51 -6.62 -8.09
C ASN A 142 -11.18 -7.02 -8.72
N TYR A 143 -10.11 -6.89 -7.94
CA TYR A 143 -8.76 -7.29 -8.33
C TYR A 143 -8.43 -8.67 -7.81
N THR A 144 -7.69 -9.44 -8.61
CA THR A 144 -7.19 -10.76 -8.20
C THR A 144 -5.73 -10.93 -8.57
N PHE A 145 -4.95 -11.66 -7.77
CA PHE A 145 -3.61 -12.11 -8.14
C PHE A 145 -3.29 -13.49 -7.56
N ASP A 146 -2.30 -14.18 -8.15
CA ASP A 146 -1.77 -15.43 -7.61
C ASP A 146 -0.92 -15.15 -6.36
N ALA A 147 -1.41 -15.59 -5.20
CA ALA A 147 -0.71 -15.44 -3.94
C ALA A 147 0.10 -16.69 -3.56
N MET A 148 0.27 -17.65 -4.47
CA MET A 148 1.11 -18.84 -4.31
C MET A 148 2.52 -18.66 -4.89
N THR A 149 2.83 -17.49 -5.44
CA THR A 149 4.13 -17.18 -6.02
C THR A 149 4.65 -15.84 -5.48
N LYS A 150 5.94 -15.80 -5.11
CA LYS A 150 6.64 -14.56 -4.79
C LYS A 150 6.56 -13.62 -5.98
N GLY A 151 6.53 -12.31 -5.71
CA GLY A 151 6.41 -11.22 -6.69
C GLY A 151 7.37 -11.35 -7.87
N GLU A 152 8.43 -10.55 -7.92
CA GLU A 152 9.26 -10.49 -9.14
C GLU A 152 9.96 -11.81 -9.52
N SER A 153 10.29 -12.67 -8.55
CA SER A 153 11.00 -13.92 -8.83
C SER A 153 10.11 -15.07 -9.29
N GLY A 154 8.79 -14.99 -9.06
CA GLY A 154 7.85 -16.09 -9.35
C GLY A 154 8.09 -17.38 -8.57
N GLY A 155 8.98 -17.36 -7.56
CA GLY A 155 9.28 -18.54 -6.75
C GLY A 155 8.06 -19.01 -5.96
N PRO A 156 7.80 -20.32 -5.83
CA PRO A 156 6.61 -20.81 -5.14
C PRO A 156 6.64 -20.52 -3.63
N ILE A 157 5.47 -20.23 -3.06
CA ILE A 157 5.22 -20.09 -1.62
C ILE A 157 4.00 -20.90 -1.21
N ALA A 158 4.04 -21.50 -0.03
CA ALA A 158 2.97 -22.32 0.52
C ALA A 158 1.96 -21.47 1.30
N THR A 159 1.32 -20.53 0.61
CA THR A 159 0.38 -19.60 1.23
C THR A 159 -0.87 -20.32 1.70
N HIS A 160 -1.19 -20.11 2.98
CA HIS A 160 -2.40 -20.60 3.63
C HIS A 160 -3.44 -19.50 3.80
N ASP A 161 -2.98 -18.28 4.07
CA ASP A 161 -3.82 -17.12 4.32
C ASP A 161 -3.13 -15.85 3.82
N VAL A 162 -3.92 -14.82 3.49
CA VAL A 162 -3.42 -13.51 3.05
C VAL A 162 -4.15 -12.43 3.84
N ARG A 163 -3.40 -11.52 4.47
CA ARG A 163 -3.95 -10.48 5.34
C ARG A 163 -3.31 -9.13 5.08
N ILE A 164 -4.02 -8.05 5.41
CA ILE A 164 -3.43 -6.71 5.48
C ILE A 164 -2.44 -6.69 6.64
N VAL A 165 -1.19 -6.34 6.35
CA VAL A 165 -0.15 -6.05 7.33
C VAL A 165 -0.34 -4.63 7.85
N TRP A 166 -0.46 -3.68 6.91
CA TRP A 166 -0.82 -2.30 7.21
C TRP A 166 -1.44 -1.61 5.99
N GLN A 167 -2.20 -0.55 6.23
CA GLN A 167 -2.76 0.35 5.24
C GLN A 167 -2.69 1.81 5.72
N THR A 168 -2.52 2.78 4.80
CA THR A 168 -2.44 4.22 5.14
C THR A 168 -3.78 4.79 5.59
N GLU A 169 -4.87 4.26 5.05
CA GLU A 169 -6.24 4.59 5.40
C GLU A 169 -7.08 3.32 5.51
N THR A 170 -8.14 3.34 6.31
CA THR A 170 -9.04 2.19 6.43
C THR A 170 -9.94 2.08 5.19
N GLU A 171 -10.39 0.87 4.90
CA GLU A 171 -11.34 0.55 3.81
C GLU A 171 -10.79 0.80 2.39
N LEU A 172 -9.45 0.91 2.23
CA LEU A 172 -8.79 1.06 0.94
C LEU A 172 -9.04 -0.14 0.01
N ILE A 173 -8.91 -1.35 0.57
CA ILE A 173 -9.36 -2.59 -0.06
C ILE A 173 -10.39 -3.27 0.83
N ARG A 174 -11.42 -3.86 0.21
CA ARG A 174 -12.56 -4.46 0.92
C ARG A 174 -12.88 -5.84 0.38
N TYR A 175 -13.70 -6.58 1.15
CA TYR A 175 -14.22 -7.90 0.75
C TYR A 175 -13.10 -8.86 0.31
N CYS A 176 -12.01 -8.85 1.07
CA CYS A 176 -10.82 -9.61 0.76
C CYS A 176 -11.06 -11.11 0.94
N GLU A 177 -10.57 -11.93 0.00
CA GLU A 177 -10.70 -13.39 0.06
C GLU A 177 -9.45 -14.06 -0.51
N PHE A 178 -8.93 -15.06 0.21
CA PHE A 178 -7.94 -15.99 -0.32
C PHE A 178 -8.59 -17.34 -0.57
N ALA A 179 -8.74 -17.70 -1.85
CA ALA A 179 -9.35 -18.96 -2.25
C ALA A 179 -8.68 -19.51 -3.51
N ASN A 180 -8.47 -20.83 -3.54
CA ASN A 180 -7.90 -21.55 -4.69
C ASN A 180 -6.55 -20.97 -5.16
N GLY A 181 -5.71 -20.50 -4.23
CA GLY A 181 -4.40 -19.90 -4.51
C GLY A 181 -4.44 -18.45 -4.99
N LYS A 182 -5.62 -17.86 -5.19
CA LYS A 182 -5.76 -16.46 -5.57
C LYS A 182 -6.22 -15.61 -4.39
N TYR A 183 -5.63 -14.44 -4.26
CA TYR A 183 -6.15 -13.38 -3.40
C TYR A 183 -7.01 -12.43 -4.22
N SER A 184 -8.20 -12.12 -3.72
CA SER A 184 -9.20 -11.23 -4.31
C SER A 184 -9.47 -10.07 -3.36
N PHE A 185 -9.67 -8.86 -3.89
CA PHE A 185 -10.09 -7.70 -3.12
C PHE A 185 -10.81 -6.68 -4.00
N TYR A 186 -11.72 -5.93 -3.40
CA TYR A 186 -12.52 -4.90 -4.07
C TYR A 186 -12.03 -3.50 -3.75
N VAL A 187 -11.92 -2.65 -4.78
CA VAL A 187 -11.71 -1.20 -4.66
C VAL A 187 -12.98 -0.50 -5.12
N GLY A 188 -13.54 0.36 -4.27
CA GLY A 188 -14.75 1.11 -4.61
C GLY A 188 -14.45 2.50 -5.16
N ALA A 189 -15.47 3.12 -5.74
CA ALA A 189 -15.43 4.52 -6.14
C ALA A 189 -15.45 5.48 -4.94
N GLU A 190 -14.67 6.55 -5.04
CA GLU A 190 -14.71 7.74 -4.16
C GLU A 190 -14.58 8.98 -5.05
N ASP A 191 -15.54 9.91 -4.98
CA ASP A 191 -15.57 11.16 -5.76
C ASP A 191 -15.31 11.04 -7.28
N GLY A 192 -15.64 9.89 -7.88
CA GLY A 192 -15.46 9.63 -9.32
C GLY A 192 -14.15 8.93 -9.68
N GLY A 193 -13.25 8.75 -8.71
CA GLY A 193 -11.99 8.02 -8.80
C GLY A 193 -11.90 6.91 -7.76
N VAL A 194 -10.68 6.55 -7.37
CA VAL A 194 -10.41 5.60 -6.27
C VAL A 194 -10.07 6.34 -4.98
N LYS A 195 -10.29 5.68 -3.83
CA LYS A 195 -9.67 6.11 -2.58
C LYS A 195 -8.17 5.82 -2.63
N GLU A 196 -7.36 6.85 -2.83
CA GLU A 196 -5.92 6.71 -2.96
C GLU A 196 -5.28 6.26 -1.63
N GLY A 197 -4.24 5.45 -1.74
CA GLY A 197 -3.54 4.96 -0.56
C GLY A 197 -2.60 3.80 -0.84
N ASN A 198 -2.01 3.30 0.24
CA ASN A 198 -1.07 2.19 0.17
C ASN A 198 -1.51 1.09 1.13
N VAL A 199 -1.49 -0.14 0.64
CA VAL A 199 -1.77 -1.34 1.44
C VAL A 199 -0.63 -2.33 1.27
N LEU A 200 -0.04 -2.78 2.37
CA LEU A 200 0.87 -3.91 2.38
C LEU A 200 0.10 -5.16 2.77
N VAL A 201 0.00 -6.13 1.87
CA VAL A 201 -0.61 -7.43 2.15
C VAL A 201 0.46 -8.50 2.33
N GLY A 202 0.24 -9.42 3.27
CA GLY A 202 1.18 -10.49 3.61
C GLY A 202 0.57 -11.87 3.36
N ALA A 203 1.37 -12.78 2.78
CA ALA A 203 1.06 -14.21 2.71
C ALA A 203 1.61 -14.94 3.93
N TYR A 204 0.78 -15.77 4.55
CA TYR A 204 1.10 -16.50 5.77
C TYR A 204 0.99 -18.01 5.54
N ASP A 205 1.83 -18.79 6.20
CA ASP A 205 1.68 -20.24 6.25
C ASP A 205 0.60 -20.69 7.24
N ALA A 206 0.38 -22.01 7.33
CA ALA A 206 -0.61 -22.59 8.24
C ALA A 206 -0.28 -22.42 9.73
N ALA A 207 0.98 -22.11 10.07
CA ALA A 207 1.41 -21.78 11.43
C ALA A 207 1.26 -20.27 11.74
N GLY A 208 0.90 -19.46 10.75
CA GLY A 208 0.79 -18.01 10.88
C GLY A 208 2.10 -17.25 10.70
N ALA A 209 3.16 -17.88 10.17
CA ALA A 209 4.41 -17.21 9.85
C ALA A 209 4.30 -16.47 8.51
N LEU A 210 4.78 -15.22 8.46
CA LEU A 210 4.79 -14.42 7.24
C LEU A 210 5.85 -14.93 6.25
N LEU A 211 5.43 -15.20 5.02
CA LEU A 211 6.24 -15.76 3.93
C LEU A 211 6.67 -14.71 2.91
N TRP A 212 5.76 -13.80 2.56
CA TRP A 212 5.96 -12.80 1.53
C TRP A 212 5.00 -11.62 1.70
N THR A 213 5.32 -10.48 1.09
CA THR A 213 4.47 -9.29 1.08
C THR A 213 4.36 -8.70 -0.31
N TRP A 214 3.20 -8.14 -0.63
CA TRP A 214 2.98 -7.33 -1.83
C TRP A 214 2.45 -5.95 -1.45
N HIS A 215 2.90 -4.93 -2.19
CA HIS A 215 2.41 -3.58 -2.05
C HIS A 215 1.29 -3.34 -3.07
N ILE A 216 0.09 -3.03 -2.59
CA ILE A 216 -1.00 -2.53 -3.41
C ILE A 216 -0.97 -1.00 -3.33
N TRP A 217 -0.63 -0.36 -4.44
CA TRP A 217 -0.60 1.09 -4.58
C TRP A 217 -1.86 1.54 -5.30
N ILE A 218 -2.78 2.15 -4.54
CA ILE A 218 -4.05 2.65 -5.05
C ILE A 218 -3.87 4.12 -5.38
N VAL A 219 -4.05 4.48 -6.65
CA VAL A 219 -3.85 5.83 -7.15
C VAL A 219 -4.75 6.06 -8.35
N ASP A 220 -5.26 7.28 -8.52
CA ASP A 220 -6.12 7.59 -9.64
C ASP A 220 -5.40 7.43 -10.99
N ALA A 221 -6.14 6.93 -11.98
CA ALA A 221 -5.58 6.59 -13.29
C ALA A 221 -4.99 7.82 -14.00
N ASP A 222 -5.57 9.00 -13.77
CA ASP A 222 -5.14 10.27 -14.37
C ASP A 222 -3.80 10.76 -13.80
N ASP A 223 -3.42 10.33 -12.59
CA ASP A 223 -2.15 10.70 -11.95
C ASP A 223 -0.98 9.79 -12.33
N VAL A 224 -1.26 8.57 -12.81
CA VAL A 224 -0.25 7.63 -13.30
C VAL A 224 0.29 8.10 -14.66
N GLY A 225 1.27 8.99 -14.61
CA GLY A 225 1.92 9.57 -15.77
C GLY A 225 3.34 9.05 -16.01
N GLU A 226 3.87 9.40 -17.20
CA GLU A 226 5.24 9.12 -17.59
C GLU A 226 5.94 10.42 -18.02
N GLN A 227 7.19 10.60 -17.60
CA GLN A 227 8.07 11.68 -18.06
C GLN A 227 9.27 11.10 -18.79
N THR A 228 9.39 11.39 -20.09
CA THR A 228 10.56 10.99 -20.89
C THR A 228 11.52 12.16 -21.07
N TYR A 229 12.81 11.89 -20.86
CA TYR A 229 13.90 12.85 -21.07
C TYR A 229 14.65 12.54 -22.38
N ALA A 230 15.44 13.50 -22.87
CA ALA A 230 16.25 13.47 -24.08
C ALA A 230 17.30 12.35 -24.08
N ASN A 231 17.72 11.87 -22.91
CA ASN A 231 18.58 10.69 -22.78
C ASN A 231 17.83 9.36 -23.05
N GLY A 232 16.54 9.43 -23.40
CA GLY A 232 15.68 8.29 -23.71
C GLY A 232 15.12 7.56 -22.49
N LYS A 233 15.33 8.10 -21.27
CA LYS A 233 14.83 7.51 -20.02
C LYS A 233 13.45 8.05 -19.69
N THR A 234 12.55 7.12 -19.37
CA THR A 234 11.18 7.41 -19.02
C THR A 234 10.97 7.08 -17.54
N PHE A 235 10.56 8.06 -16.75
CA PHE A 235 10.27 7.92 -15.33
C PHE A 235 8.77 7.98 -15.09
N MET A 236 8.31 7.39 -13.99
CA MET A 236 6.97 7.69 -13.50
C MET A 236 6.89 9.16 -13.09
N SER A 237 5.73 9.81 -13.28
CA SER A 237 5.48 11.17 -12.77
C SER A 237 5.39 11.21 -11.23
N LEU A 238 5.06 10.06 -10.63
CA LEU A 238 4.84 9.86 -9.20
C LEU A 238 6.04 9.19 -8.52
N ASN A 239 6.24 9.51 -7.25
CA ASN A 239 7.08 8.68 -6.40
C ASN A 239 6.33 7.39 -6.05
N LEU A 240 7.07 6.30 -5.84
CA LEU A 240 6.47 5.01 -5.53
C LEU A 240 5.65 5.09 -4.23
N GLY A 241 4.34 4.88 -4.34
CA GLY A 241 3.40 5.00 -3.23
C GLY A 241 2.91 6.43 -2.93
N ALA A 242 3.21 7.41 -3.78
CA ALA A 242 2.63 8.75 -3.68
C ALA A 242 1.15 8.75 -4.10
N LEU A 243 0.38 9.69 -3.57
CA LEU A 243 -1.05 9.85 -3.87
C LEU A 243 -1.29 10.89 -4.96
N GLY A 244 -0.34 11.81 -5.18
CA GLY A 244 -0.38 12.80 -6.27
C GLY A 244 1.02 13.26 -6.65
N ASN A 245 1.15 14.27 -7.51
CA ASN A 245 2.46 14.81 -7.95
C ASN A 245 2.54 16.35 -7.95
N THR A 246 1.58 17.04 -7.35
CA THR A 246 1.51 18.51 -7.31
C THR A 246 1.99 19.05 -5.96
N ASN A 247 2.22 20.36 -5.88
CA ASN A 247 2.71 21.03 -4.67
C ASN A 247 2.02 22.39 -4.40
N ALA A 248 0.76 22.56 -4.84
CA ALA A 248 0.07 23.85 -4.75
C ALA A 248 -0.48 24.15 -3.34
N THR A 249 -0.83 23.11 -2.58
CA THR A 249 -1.29 23.18 -1.19
C THR A 249 -0.48 22.25 -0.29
N ASN A 250 -0.59 22.43 1.04
CA ASN A 250 0.10 21.56 2.00
C ASN A 250 -0.34 20.09 1.87
N ASP A 251 -1.62 19.84 1.60
CA ASP A 251 -2.15 18.49 1.44
C ASP A 251 -1.63 17.85 0.15
N GLU A 252 -1.57 18.62 -0.95
CA GLU A 252 -0.96 18.16 -2.21
C GLU A 252 0.55 17.89 -2.06
N ILE A 253 1.28 18.75 -1.35
CA ILE A 253 2.70 18.51 -1.05
C ILE A 253 2.85 17.18 -0.31
N LEU A 254 2.06 16.93 0.73
CA LEU A 254 2.12 15.69 1.48
C LEU A 254 1.73 14.48 0.61
N ALA A 255 0.68 14.61 -0.20
CA ALA A 255 0.23 13.59 -1.14
C ALA A 255 1.29 13.28 -2.21
N SER A 256 2.15 14.25 -2.55
CA SER A 256 3.25 14.06 -3.50
C SER A 256 4.37 13.17 -2.99
N PHE A 257 4.46 12.98 -1.67
CA PHE A 257 5.51 12.16 -1.07
C PHE A 257 5.20 10.67 -1.27
N GLY A 258 6.23 9.91 -1.64
CA GLY A 258 6.14 8.45 -1.74
C GLY A 258 6.40 7.76 -0.41
N LEU A 259 6.36 6.42 -0.45
CA LEU A 259 6.83 5.58 0.64
C LEU A 259 8.37 5.58 0.69
N PHE A 260 8.91 5.27 1.86
CA PHE A 260 10.34 5.17 2.09
C PHE A 260 10.80 3.71 2.10
N TYR A 261 11.96 3.43 1.54
CA TYR A 261 12.52 2.09 1.43
C TYR A 261 13.93 2.09 2.00
N GLN A 262 14.32 1.04 2.73
CA GLN A 262 15.74 0.79 2.97
C GLN A 262 16.35 0.20 1.70
N TRP A 263 17.60 0.55 1.41
CA TRP A 263 18.19 0.18 0.14
C TRP A 263 18.21 -1.34 -0.04
N GLY A 264 17.70 -1.84 -1.16
CA GLY A 264 17.63 -3.27 -1.43
C GLY A 264 16.45 -4.02 -0.80
N ARG A 265 15.53 -3.34 -0.09
CA ARG A 265 14.30 -3.97 0.45
C ARG A 265 13.10 -3.67 -0.44
N ARG A 266 12.31 -4.70 -0.74
CA ARG A 266 10.99 -4.55 -1.40
C ARG A 266 9.89 -3.97 -0.49
N VAL A 267 10.11 -3.98 0.83
CA VAL A 267 9.09 -3.63 1.82
C VAL A 267 9.13 -2.12 2.09
N PRO A 268 8.01 -1.39 1.91
CA PRO A 268 7.93 0.02 2.20
C PRO A 268 7.72 0.34 3.68
N PHE A 269 8.09 1.56 4.04
CA PHE A 269 7.74 2.27 5.26
C PHE A 269 6.97 3.54 4.90
N VAL A 270 5.99 3.91 5.72
CA VAL A 270 5.27 5.17 5.52
C VAL A 270 6.20 6.40 5.62
N GLY A 271 5.84 7.43 4.86
CA GLY A 271 6.45 8.75 4.89
C GLY A 271 6.01 9.59 6.10
N PRO A 272 6.24 10.91 6.09
CA PRO A 272 5.93 11.78 7.22
C PRO A 272 4.42 11.99 7.42
N ALA A 273 4.02 12.28 8.65
CA ALA A 273 2.64 12.64 8.98
C ALA A 273 2.24 14.07 8.56
N SER A 274 3.22 14.92 8.23
CA SER A 274 3.00 16.29 7.80
C SER A 274 3.94 16.65 6.65
N TYR A 275 3.48 17.53 5.77
CA TYR A 275 4.22 18.02 4.60
C TYR A 275 5.61 18.60 4.94
N ASP A 276 5.79 19.11 6.16
CA ASP A 276 7.03 19.72 6.64
C ASP A 276 7.92 18.82 7.50
N ALA A 277 7.45 17.61 7.83
CA ALA A 277 8.09 16.67 8.74
C ALA A 277 8.53 17.28 10.09
N ALA A 278 7.87 18.36 10.57
CA ALA A 278 8.35 19.16 11.70
C ALA A 278 8.51 18.38 13.02
N ARG A 279 7.82 17.24 13.16
CA ARG A 279 7.89 16.38 14.35
C ARG A 279 8.62 15.05 14.11
N GLY A 280 9.10 14.81 12.89
CA GLY A 280 9.71 13.53 12.49
C GLY A 280 8.80 12.32 12.69
N THR A 281 7.48 12.54 12.71
CA THR A 281 6.46 11.51 13.00
C THR A 281 6.03 10.79 11.74
N ASP A 282 5.85 9.48 11.86
CA ASP A 282 5.32 8.61 10.81
C ASP A 282 3.86 8.94 10.48
N HIS A 283 3.51 8.87 9.20
CA HIS A 283 2.12 8.87 8.77
C HIS A 283 1.34 7.71 9.42
N ALA A 284 0.03 7.86 9.45
CA ALA A 284 -0.85 6.85 9.99
C ALA A 284 -0.74 5.49 9.29
N MET A 285 -0.81 4.42 10.07
CA MET A 285 -0.98 3.07 9.57
C MET A 285 -2.00 2.32 10.41
N TYR A 286 -2.79 1.49 9.74
CA TYR A 286 -3.83 0.67 10.36
C TYR A 286 -3.70 -0.78 9.90
N ASP A 287 -4.08 -1.74 10.72
CA ASP A 287 -4.26 -3.13 10.30
C ASP A 287 -5.61 -3.34 9.59
N ALA A 288 -5.97 -4.60 9.35
CA ALA A 288 -7.23 -4.99 8.72
C ALA A 288 -8.47 -4.58 9.54
N ASP A 289 -8.34 -4.50 10.87
CA ASP A 289 -9.43 -4.13 11.78
C ASP A 289 -9.54 -2.61 12.00
N GLY A 290 -8.68 -1.83 11.34
CA GLY A 290 -8.60 -0.38 11.50
C GLY A 290 -7.90 0.03 12.80
N ILE A 291 -7.17 -0.87 13.45
CA ILE A 291 -6.38 -0.57 14.64
C ILE A 291 -5.04 0.00 14.23
N ARG A 292 -4.58 1.03 14.95
CA ARG A 292 -3.28 1.66 14.69
C ARG A 292 -2.14 0.67 14.88
N VAL A 293 -1.29 0.58 13.86
CA VAL A 293 0.01 -0.11 13.90
C VAL A 293 1.14 0.89 13.73
N THR A 294 2.32 0.55 14.21
CA THR A 294 3.50 1.43 14.20
C THR A 294 4.72 0.69 13.70
N ILE A 295 5.68 1.43 13.14
CA ILE A 295 7.00 0.92 12.81
C ILE A 295 7.74 0.60 14.12
N GLU A 296 8.37 -0.57 14.15
CA GLU A 296 9.28 -0.96 15.22
C GLU A 296 10.72 -0.70 14.78
N TYR A 297 11.54 -0.17 15.69
CA TYR A 297 12.93 0.15 15.42
C TYR A 297 13.83 -0.89 16.08
N VAL A 298 14.54 -1.65 15.26
CA VAL A 298 15.43 -2.73 15.72
C VAL A 298 16.85 -2.46 15.25
N ARG A 299 17.85 -2.67 16.11
CA ARG A 299 19.25 -2.53 15.70
C ARG A 299 19.65 -3.73 14.86
N SER A 300 20.44 -3.51 13.81
CA SER A 300 21.04 -4.57 13.02
C SER A 300 22.02 -5.39 13.86
N ASP A 301 21.84 -6.71 13.90
CA ASP A 301 22.74 -7.69 14.46
C ASP A 301 22.71 -9.00 13.65
N ALA A 302 23.42 -10.03 14.11
CA ALA A 302 23.48 -11.32 13.41
C ALA A 302 22.12 -12.05 13.24
N GLY A 303 21.12 -11.71 14.04
CA GLY A 303 19.76 -12.24 13.95
C GLY A 303 18.80 -11.31 13.20
N THR A 304 18.76 -10.02 13.55
CA THR A 304 17.81 -9.05 12.99
C THR A 304 18.23 -8.48 11.64
N GLY A 305 19.54 -8.36 11.39
CA GLY A 305 20.09 -7.80 10.16
C GLY A 305 20.24 -8.83 9.06
N THR A 306 19.17 -9.57 8.76
CA THR A 306 19.14 -10.64 7.75
C THR A 306 17.97 -10.44 6.78
N ALA A 307 18.11 -10.94 5.56
CA ALA A 307 17.04 -10.90 4.56
C ALA A 307 15.78 -11.66 5.02
N ASP A 308 15.96 -12.76 5.75
CA ASP A 308 14.87 -13.57 6.32
C ASP A 308 14.12 -12.81 7.42
N TYR A 309 14.84 -12.16 8.34
CA TYR A 309 14.22 -11.33 9.37
C TYR A 309 13.46 -10.16 8.73
N ALA A 310 14.11 -9.42 7.83
CA ALA A 310 13.51 -8.29 7.13
C ALA A 310 12.26 -8.66 6.31
N SER A 311 12.21 -9.89 5.78
CA SER A 311 11.06 -10.41 5.03
C SER A 311 9.91 -10.86 5.92
N SER A 312 10.20 -11.37 7.12
CA SER A 312 9.20 -11.86 8.08
C SER A 312 8.72 -10.78 9.07
N HIS A 313 9.41 -9.64 9.14
CA HIS A 313 9.10 -8.51 10.04
C HIS A 313 8.97 -7.20 9.24
N PRO A 314 7.91 -7.03 8.44
CA PRO A 314 7.76 -5.88 7.53
C PRO A 314 7.61 -4.54 8.25
N LEU A 315 7.18 -4.54 9.51
CA LEU A 315 7.11 -3.34 10.35
C LEU A 315 8.43 -3.02 11.07
N SER A 316 9.44 -3.89 11.00
CA SER A 316 10.76 -3.61 11.58
C SER A 316 11.61 -2.77 10.62
N PHE A 317 11.85 -1.52 11.00
CA PHE A 317 12.89 -0.70 10.43
C PHE A 317 14.23 -1.04 11.10
N ILE A 318 15.15 -1.63 10.33
CA ILE A 318 16.40 -2.17 10.85
C ILE A 318 17.47 -1.07 10.83
N LEU A 319 17.79 -0.52 11.98
CA LEU A 319 18.76 0.54 12.17
C LEU A 319 20.18 0.06 11.91
N GLY A 320 20.95 0.88 11.20
CA GLY A 320 22.37 0.65 10.96
C GLY A 320 23.19 0.83 12.23
N VAL A 321 24.22 0.01 12.40
CA VAL A 321 25.16 0.11 13.51
C VAL A 321 26.59 0.17 12.97
N GLU A 322 27.54 0.67 13.76
CA GLU A 322 28.94 0.81 13.32
C GLU A 322 29.52 -0.55 12.89
N GLU A 323 29.14 -1.62 13.59
CA GLU A 323 29.58 -2.99 13.30
C GLU A 323 29.08 -3.53 11.95
N SER A 324 27.99 -2.97 11.41
CA SER A 324 27.49 -3.26 10.07
C SER A 324 27.85 -2.19 9.05
N ALA A 325 28.75 -1.27 9.39
CA ALA A 325 29.02 -0.06 8.60
C ALA A 325 27.74 0.71 8.22
N TYR A 326 26.74 0.69 9.11
CA TYR A 326 25.42 1.28 8.92
C TYR A 326 24.58 0.68 7.78
N ASP A 327 24.89 -0.55 7.36
CA ASP A 327 23.99 -1.39 6.58
C ASP A 327 22.92 -2.01 7.49
N TRP A 328 21.71 -2.21 6.96
CA TRP A 328 20.69 -2.99 7.65
C TRP A 328 21.01 -4.48 7.57
N LEU A 329 21.67 -4.92 6.49
CA LEU A 329 22.06 -6.30 6.26
C LEU A 329 23.41 -6.58 6.93
N TYR A 330 23.35 -6.92 8.23
CA TYR A 330 24.44 -6.86 9.21
C TYR A 330 25.81 -7.33 8.71
N ALA A 331 25.93 -8.63 8.42
CA ALA A 331 27.21 -9.26 8.09
C ALA A 331 27.32 -9.70 6.63
N ALA A 332 26.18 -9.90 5.95
CA ALA A 332 26.21 -10.38 4.58
C ALA A 332 26.69 -9.26 3.66
N HIS A 333 26.11 -8.05 3.78
CA HIS A 333 26.16 -7.00 2.76
C HIS A 333 25.77 -7.53 1.37
N SER A 334 25.02 -6.79 0.58
CA SER A 334 24.71 -7.29 -0.77
C SER A 334 24.41 -6.16 -1.71
N ASP A 335 25.21 -6.08 -2.77
CA ASP A 335 25.04 -5.14 -3.87
C ASP A 335 24.07 -5.68 -4.92
N GLU A 336 23.68 -6.96 -4.82
CA GLU A 336 22.80 -7.64 -5.76
C GLU A 336 21.32 -7.41 -5.46
N LEU A 337 21.01 -6.73 -4.35
CA LEU A 337 19.63 -6.51 -3.92
C LEU A 337 18.85 -5.67 -4.92
N TRP A 338 19.42 -4.57 -5.40
CA TRP A 338 18.88 -3.76 -6.51
C TRP A 338 19.93 -3.61 -7.59
N GLY A 339 19.50 -3.43 -8.85
CA GLY A 339 20.42 -3.32 -9.97
C GLY A 339 19.86 -2.48 -11.12
N ARG A 340 20.65 -2.38 -12.19
CA ARG A 340 20.23 -1.73 -13.44
C ARG A 340 19.20 -2.56 -14.21
N THR A 341 19.13 -3.84 -13.90
CA THR A 341 18.03 -4.73 -14.29
C THR A 341 17.21 -5.02 -13.06
N LYS A 342 15.88 -5.06 -13.23
CA LYS A 342 14.94 -5.33 -12.15
C LYS A 342 15.28 -6.65 -11.45
N THR A 343 15.44 -6.60 -10.14
CA THR A 343 15.79 -7.75 -9.29
C THR A 343 14.56 -8.27 -8.54
N GLU A 344 14.71 -9.38 -7.81
CA GLU A 344 13.62 -9.90 -6.98
C GLU A 344 13.21 -8.97 -5.83
N ASN A 345 14.10 -8.07 -5.40
CA ASN A 345 13.84 -7.13 -4.31
C ASN A 345 13.47 -5.72 -4.80
N ASP A 346 13.43 -5.50 -6.11
CA ASP A 346 13.02 -4.23 -6.70
C ASP A 346 11.54 -3.96 -6.34
N PRO A 347 11.23 -2.84 -5.64
CA PRO A 347 9.87 -2.55 -5.18
C PRO A 347 8.99 -1.93 -6.26
N CYS A 348 9.55 -1.52 -7.41
CA CYS A 348 8.77 -0.83 -8.43
C CYS A 348 7.73 -1.78 -9.04
N PRO A 349 6.62 -1.27 -9.59
CA PRO A 349 5.63 -2.07 -10.29
C PRO A 349 6.22 -2.72 -11.56
N LYS A 350 5.50 -3.68 -12.14
CA LYS A 350 5.90 -4.33 -13.40
C LYS A 350 6.12 -3.33 -14.53
N GLY A 351 7.20 -3.49 -15.29
CA GLY A 351 7.58 -2.58 -16.38
C GLY A 351 8.38 -1.36 -15.91
N TRP A 352 8.64 -1.28 -14.61
CA TRP A 352 9.39 -0.22 -13.95
C TRP A 352 10.44 -0.82 -13.02
N ARG A 353 11.55 -0.12 -12.79
CA ARG A 353 12.63 -0.53 -11.89
C ARG A 353 13.17 0.64 -11.09
N VAL A 354 13.95 0.32 -10.06
CA VAL A 354 14.76 1.32 -9.35
C VAL A 354 15.73 1.97 -10.35
N PRO A 355 15.80 3.31 -10.40
CA PRO A 355 16.69 4.01 -11.32
C PRO A 355 18.15 3.82 -10.93
N SER A 356 19.05 3.94 -11.88
CA SER A 356 20.49 4.10 -11.63
C SER A 356 20.87 5.58 -11.71
N ALA A 357 22.04 5.97 -11.17
CA ALA A 357 22.55 7.34 -11.33
C ALA A 357 22.65 7.78 -12.79
N GLU A 358 23.01 6.85 -13.70
CA GLU A 358 23.05 7.13 -15.15
C GLU A 358 21.68 7.45 -15.75
N ASP A 359 20.59 6.93 -15.17
CA ASP A 359 19.24 7.24 -15.67
C ASP A 359 18.87 8.70 -15.40
N PHE A 360 19.44 9.30 -14.33
CA PHE A 360 19.29 10.72 -13.98
C PHE A 360 20.34 11.64 -14.65
N ALA A 361 21.26 11.08 -15.45
CA ALA A 361 22.33 11.86 -16.05
C ALA A 361 21.79 12.97 -16.97
N GLY A 362 22.30 14.18 -16.79
CA GLY A 362 21.93 15.35 -17.58
C GLY A 362 20.75 16.15 -17.03
N LEU A 363 20.12 15.71 -15.93
CA LEU A 363 19.12 16.50 -15.24
C LEU A 363 19.76 17.63 -14.41
N GLU A 364 19.05 18.75 -14.34
CA GLU A 364 19.39 19.89 -13.49
C GLU A 364 18.12 20.56 -12.94
N ILE A 365 18.29 21.42 -11.94
CA ILE A 365 17.19 22.23 -11.40
C ILE A 365 16.82 23.34 -12.40
N VAL A 366 15.53 23.46 -12.70
CA VAL A 366 14.98 24.61 -13.44
C VAL A 366 15.13 25.88 -12.59
N ASP A 367 15.77 26.91 -13.17
CA ASP A 367 15.91 28.25 -12.61
C ASP A 367 16.15 28.28 -11.09
N LYS A 368 17.35 27.85 -10.69
CA LYS A 368 17.77 27.82 -9.27
C LYS A 368 17.50 29.14 -8.54
N ALA A 369 17.64 30.27 -9.25
CA ALA A 369 17.44 31.61 -8.66
C ALA A 369 15.98 31.90 -8.29
N ALA A 370 15.01 31.19 -8.87
CA ALA A 370 13.59 31.29 -8.53
C ALA A 370 13.16 30.41 -7.34
N GLY A 371 14.09 29.63 -6.77
CA GLY A 371 13.81 28.76 -5.62
C GLY A 371 13.27 29.53 -4.40
N THR A 372 12.33 28.93 -3.67
CA THR A 372 11.83 29.48 -2.39
C THR A 372 11.64 28.40 -1.33
N GLU A 373 11.57 28.82 -0.06
CA GLU A 373 11.26 27.91 1.06
C GLU A 373 9.92 27.20 0.95
N ALA A 374 9.02 27.73 0.11
CA ALA A 374 7.67 27.24 -0.05
C ALA A 374 7.51 26.20 -1.17
N MET A 375 8.59 25.78 -1.83
CA MET A 375 8.49 24.87 -2.98
C MET A 375 8.38 23.38 -2.63
N TYR A 376 8.94 22.95 -1.48
CA TYR A 376 8.89 21.56 -0.99
C TYR A 376 9.29 20.51 -2.05
N GLY A 377 10.23 20.89 -2.92
CA GLY A 377 10.66 20.11 -4.08
C GLY A 377 11.23 21.00 -5.15
N TRP A 378 11.63 20.40 -6.27
CA TRP A 378 12.18 21.11 -7.42
C TRP A 378 11.66 20.55 -8.73
N THR A 379 11.43 21.43 -9.69
CA THR A 379 11.28 21.03 -11.08
C THR A 379 12.66 20.75 -11.67
N LEU A 380 12.88 19.52 -12.13
CA LEU A 380 14.09 19.10 -12.82
C LEU A 380 13.89 19.12 -14.34
N THR A 381 14.95 19.41 -15.08
CA THR A 381 14.97 19.52 -16.55
C THR A 381 16.23 18.94 -17.16
N ASP A 382 16.14 18.51 -18.41
CA ASP A 382 17.30 18.23 -19.28
C ASP A 382 17.47 19.29 -20.39
N GLY A 383 16.74 20.40 -20.28
CA GLY A 383 16.65 21.46 -21.29
C GLY A 383 15.54 21.27 -22.32
N THR A 384 14.87 20.11 -22.38
CA THR A 384 13.77 19.80 -23.31
C THR A 384 12.47 19.46 -22.61
N ALA A 385 12.55 18.75 -21.49
CA ALA A 385 11.40 18.29 -20.73
C ALA A 385 11.59 18.56 -19.24
N THR A 386 10.49 18.72 -18.51
CA THR A 386 10.51 19.07 -17.09
C THR A 386 9.58 18.17 -16.29
N ALA A 387 9.94 17.88 -15.03
CA ALA A 387 9.02 17.29 -14.07
C ALA A 387 9.34 17.74 -12.65
N PHE A 388 8.30 17.83 -11.82
CA PHE A 388 8.43 18.17 -10.40
C PHE A 388 8.85 16.95 -9.57
N TYR A 389 9.87 17.11 -8.73
CA TYR A 389 10.34 16.11 -7.78
C TYR A 389 10.17 16.66 -6.36
N PRO A 390 9.36 16.02 -5.51
CA PRO A 390 9.13 16.49 -4.15
C PRO A 390 10.31 16.24 -3.22
N ALA A 391 10.50 17.13 -2.26
CA ALA A 391 11.53 17.04 -1.25
C ALA A 391 10.93 16.46 0.05
N ALA A 392 10.67 15.15 0.09
CA ALA A 392 10.09 14.51 1.29
C ALA A 392 11.12 14.26 2.41
N GLY A 393 12.41 14.52 2.17
CA GLY A 393 13.48 14.19 3.10
C GLY A 393 13.80 12.70 3.08
N PHE A 394 14.22 12.17 4.22
CA PHE A 394 14.62 10.78 4.40
C PHE A 394 14.40 10.31 5.84
N ARG A 395 14.50 9.01 6.05
CA ARG A 395 14.51 8.36 7.35
C ARG A 395 15.94 8.02 7.74
N THR A 396 16.37 8.44 8.92
CA THR A 396 17.76 8.25 9.33
C THR A 396 18.07 6.77 9.59
N TYR A 397 19.29 6.35 9.24
CA TYR A 397 19.79 5.01 9.49
C TYR A 397 20.02 4.73 10.99
N LEU A 398 20.27 5.78 11.81
CA LEU A 398 20.60 5.65 13.24
C LEU A 398 19.37 5.51 14.14
N THR A 399 18.34 6.31 13.89
CA THR A 399 17.18 6.40 14.79
C THR A 399 15.88 5.97 14.12
N GLY A 400 15.87 5.89 12.80
CA GLY A 400 14.65 5.67 12.04
C GLY A 400 13.70 6.86 12.06
N GLY A 401 14.09 7.99 12.66
CA GLY A 401 13.30 9.23 12.62
C GLY A 401 13.29 9.84 11.22
N ILE A 402 12.17 10.43 10.84
CA ILE A 402 12.05 11.17 9.58
C ILE A 402 12.67 12.54 9.75
N GLN A 403 13.54 12.90 8.82
CA GLN A 403 14.23 14.17 8.79
C GLN A 403 14.19 14.74 7.39
N ASN A 404 14.15 16.05 7.35
CA ASN A 404 14.33 16.80 6.13
C ASN A 404 15.15 18.01 6.56
N LEU A 405 16.46 17.84 6.67
CA LEU A 405 17.35 18.82 7.30
C LEU A 405 18.15 19.50 6.20
N TYR A 406 18.14 20.83 6.17
CA TYR A 406 19.09 21.60 5.38
C TYR A 406 20.22 22.13 6.27
N SER A 407 21.49 21.91 5.89
CA SER A 407 22.66 22.44 6.60
C SER A 407 23.58 23.18 5.63
N PRO A 408 23.41 24.51 5.47
CA PRO A 408 24.15 25.26 4.46
C PRO A 408 25.64 25.39 4.72
N GLU A 409 26.09 25.59 5.97
CA GLU A 409 27.50 25.87 6.33
C GLU A 409 27.69 26.27 7.82
N THR A 410 26.63 26.34 8.66
CA THR A 410 26.68 27.01 9.98
C THR A 410 26.38 26.13 11.21
N GLY A 411 26.17 24.82 11.03
CA GLY A 411 26.05 23.86 12.15
C GLY A 411 24.76 23.92 12.97
N VAL A 412 23.69 24.53 12.44
CA VAL A 412 22.36 24.50 13.07
C VAL A 412 21.41 23.70 12.17
N GLU A 413 21.15 22.46 12.56
CA GLU A 413 20.16 21.59 11.94
C GLU A 413 18.74 22.08 12.27
N VAL A 414 18.03 22.61 11.26
CA VAL A 414 16.61 22.93 11.37
C VAL A 414 15.84 22.04 10.39
N PRO A 415 14.85 21.24 10.86
CA PRO A 415 13.96 20.49 9.98
C PRO A 415 13.24 21.44 9.00
N LYS A 416 13.61 21.35 7.73
CA LYS A 416 13.15 22.16 6.60
C LYS A 416 13.09 21.32 5.30
N PRO A 417 11.91 21.22 4.67
CA PRO A 417 11.58 20.15 3.75
C PRO A 417 12.08 20.24 2.29
N TRP A 418 13.31 20.71 2.06
CA TRP A 418 13.72 21.17 0.72
C TRP A 418 14.81 20.30 0.12
N MET A 419 15.07 19.16 0.76
CA MET A 419 15.96 18.13 0.25
C MET A 419 15.18 16.94 -0.31
N GLY A 420 15.50 16.61 -1.55
CA GLY A 420 15.07 15.38 -2.18
C GLY A 420 16.12 14.30 -2.00
N TYR A 421 15.71 13.14 -1.52
CA TYR A 421 16.53 11.94 -1.42
C TYR A 421 15.81 10.80 -2.14
N TYR A 422 16.45 10.28 -3.18
CA TYR A 422 15.88 9.28 -4.07
C TYR A 422 16.86 8.14 -4.25
N TRP A 423 16.52 6.95 -3.80
CA TRP A 423 17.41 5.82 -4.00
C TRP A 423 17.65 5.57 -5.49
N THR A 424 18.91 5.30 -5.80
CA THR A 424 19.30 4.64 -7.05
C THR A 424 19.75 3.22 -6.75
N SER A 425 19.89 2.38 -7.78
CA SER A 425 20.42 1.03 -7.68
C SER A 425 21.95 0.96 -7.63
N GLY A 426 22.65 2.10 -7.62
CA GLY A 426 24.11 2.13 -7.53
C GLY A 426 24.61 1.84 -6.11
N THR A 427 25.80 1.25 -6.01
CA THR A 427 26.53 1.05 -4.75
C THR A 427 27.91 1.71 -4.83
N ASP A 428 28.43 2.13 -3.67
CA ASP A 428 29.81 2.58 -3.51
C ASP A 428 30.37 2.03 -2.20
N ALA A 429 31.25 1.03 -2.31
CA ALA A 429 31.70 0.23 -1.17
C ALA A 429 30.51 -0.30 -0.34
N LEU A 430 30.41 0.07 0.94
CA LEU A 430 29.33 -0.37 1.84
C LEU A 430 28.12 0.58 1.83
N ASP A 431 28.20 1.68 1.07
CA ASP A 431 27.11 2.61 0.88
C ASP A 431 26.32 2.29 -0.40
N ALA A 432 25.17 2.93 -0.52
CA ALA A 432 24.34 2.97 -1.70
C ALA A 432 24.24 4.39 -2.24
N SER A 433 23.96 4.52 -3.54
CA SER A 433 23.84 5.81 -4.20
C SER A 433 22.39 6.30 -4.19
N ALA A 434 22.20 7.58 -3.88
CA ALA A 434 20.94 8.29 -4.03
C ALA A 434 21.10 9.50 -4.96
N MET A 435 20.11 9.76 -5.80
CA MET A 435 19.94 11.06 -6.43
C MET A 435 19.47 12.04 -5.35
N THR A 436 20.11 13.20 -5.31
CA THR A 436 19.80 14.24 -4.33
C THR A 436 19.66 15.60 -4.96
N PHE A 437 18.85 16.43 -4.35
CA PHE A 437 18.82 17.85 -4.62
C PHE A 437 18.52 18.61 -3.33
N TRP A 438 18.93 19.87 -3.29
CA TRP A 438 18.75 20.72 -2.12
C TRP A 438 18.55 22.16 -2.54
N PHE A 439 17.79 22.88 -1.72
CA PHE A 439 17.72 24.33 -1.81
C PHE A 439 18.71 24.99 -0.85
N ASP A 440 19.41 26.03 -1.31
CA ASP A 440 20.24 26.87 -0.45
C ASP A 440 19.56 28.18 -0.03
N ALA A 441 19.17 28.26 1.25
CA ALA A 441 18.50 29.42 1.83
C ALA A 441 19.35 30.67 2.02
N SER A 442 20.67 30.51 2.00
CA SER A 442 21.56 31.65 2.02
C SER A 442 21.79 32.24 0.63
N ASP A 443 21.65 31.44 -0.43
CA ASP A 443 21.64 31.90 -1.81
C ASP A 443 21.01 30.82 -2.72
N ALA A 444 19.81 31.07 -3.23
CA ALA A 444 19.09 30.11 -4.06
C ALA A 444 19.89 29.66 -5.30
N ALA A 445 20.82 30.49 -5.82
CA ALA A 445 21.69 30.12 -6.94
C ALA A 445 22.68 29.00 -6.60
N ARG A 446 22.97 28.77 -5.31
CA ARG A 446 23.82 27.67 -4.81
C ARG A 446 23.05 26.36 -4.56
N SER A 447 21.75 26.35 -4.78
CA SER A 447 20.95 25.12 -4.81
C SER A 447 21.54 24.13 -5.80
N GLY A 448 21.44 22.84 -5.49
CA GLY A 448 22.17 21.82 -6.22
C GLY A 448 21.37 20.55 -6.45
N PHE A 449 21.88 19.79 -7.40
CA PHE A 449 21.38 18.48 -7.81
C PHE A 449 22.61 17.61 -8.03
N GLU A 450 22.58 16.39 -7.51
CA GLU A 450 23.63 15.39 -7.67
C GLU A 450 22.95 14.05 -7.99
N PRO A 451 23.18 13.48 -9.18
CA PRO A 451 22.58 12.20 -9.56
C PRO A 451 23.10 11.01 -8.75
N SER A 452 24.24 11.16 -8.05
CA SER A 452 24.83 10.09 -7.23
C SER A 452 25.57 10.61 -6.00
N SER A 453 24.91 10.56 -4.85
CA SER A 453 25.48 10.82 -3.53
C SER A 453 25.50 9.53 -2.69
N PRO A 454 26.59 9.21 -1.97
CA PRO A 454 26.66 8.01 -1.13
C PRO A 454 25.84 8.19 0.17
N TYR A 455 25.07 7.16 0.52
CA TYR A 455 24.31 7.06 1.76
C TYR A 455 24.29 5.63 2.31
N HIS A 456 24.22 5.53 3.63
CA HIS A 456 24.13 4.26 4.32
C HIS A 456 22.84 3.50 3.98
N ARG A 457 22.97 2.21 3.69
CA ARG A 457 21.89 1.34 3.19
C ARG A 457 20.73 1.18 4.17
N ALA A 458 20.97 1.34 5.47
CA ALA A 458 19.91 1.32 6.48
C ALA A 458 19.02 2.57 6.47
N GLY A 459 19.38 3.65 5.76
CA GLY A 459 18.53 4.82 5.60
C GLY A 459 17.25 4.51 4.82
N GLY A 460 16.18 5.28 5.04
CA GLY A 460 14.93 5.15 4.29
C GLY A 460 14.74 6.33 3.33
N MET A 461 14.61 6.09 2.03
CA MET A 461 14.43 7.16 1.04
C MET A 461 13.34 6.81 0.03
N GLN A 462 12.89 7.82 -0.72
CA GLN A 462 11.90 7.64 -1.78
C GLN A 462 12.51 6.97 -3.00
N ILE A 463 11.65 6.49 -3.90
CA ILE A 463 12.03 5.98 -5.21
C ILE A 463 11.11 6.63 -6.24
N ARG A 464 11.68 7.13 -7.34
CA ARG A 464 10.94 7.43 -8.56
C ARG A 464 11.36 6.45 -9.64
N CYS A 465 10.48 5.50 -9.92
CA CYS A 465 10.81 4.38 -10.78
C CYS A 465 11.06 4.84 -12.23
N VAL A 466 12.00 4.18 -12.90
CA VAL A 466 12.30 4.36 -14.33
C VAL A 466 11.85 3.12 -15.10
N LYS A 467 11.45 3.28 -16.36
CA LYS A 467 11.05 2.18 -17.24
C LYS A 467 12.18 1.13 -17.34
N GLU A 468 11.81 -0.14 -17.35
CA GLU A 468 12.75 -1.28 -17.46
C GLU A 468 13.65 -1.23 -18.69
#